data_AF-A0A222WQL0-F1
#
_entry.id   AF-A0A222WQL0-F1
#
_cell.length_a   1.000
_cell.length_b   1.000
_cell.length_c   1.000
_cell.angle_alpha   90.00
_cell.angle_beta   90.00
_cell.angle_gamma   90.00
#
_symmetry.space_group_name_H-M   'P 1'
#
loop_
_entity.id
_entity.type
_entity.pdbx_description
1 polymer ?
#
loop_
_entity_poly.entity_id
_entity_poly.type
_entity_poly.pdbx_seq_one_letter_code
_entity_poly.pdbx_strand_id
1 'polypeptide(L)'
;MKKAFFGVFLAIFLFISSSTTYAAENQIKVDGVAIESDVKPEIKNKRTMVPLRVISENLGASVEWSNSGVILAKSDMKVILTLNSSTTEKNGKKMLLDVKPYMKNNRIFVPLRFIAETFGCHVNYNNFAVTVDTEPLFIDGVQVKALQHEYHMTMGGVVQKINGNAYNKTIYNIFVKNKGEKVEAPADYSWRFTIDTLGSYYKNAQYDFLDQKGNSLVRFDVYSLIRSFPSELLAEYPEILIHDVSKDEWYLFSDTASRSINQLIDTAAKNGFLTIISNTVV
;
A
#
# COMPACT_ATOMS: atom_id res chain seq x y z
N MET A 1 29.43 -65.19 16.00
CA MET A 1 29.66 -63.89 15.32
C MET A 1 28.52 -63.41 14.40
N LYS A 2 27.48 -64.21 14.10
CA LYS A 2 26.40 -63.81 13.17
C LYS A 2 25.25 -62.95 13.77
N LYS A 3 25.12 -62.88 15.10
CA LYS A 3 24.05 -62.10 15.78
C LYS A 3 24.43 -60.64 16.09
N ALA A 4 25.72 -60.33 16.11
CA ALA A 4 26.22 -58.97 16.36
C ALA A 4 26.10 -58.05 15.13
N PHE A 5 26.16 -58.62 13.92
CA PHE A 5 26.05 -57.85 12.67
C PHE A 5 24.63 -57.35 12.37
N PHE A 6 23.59 -58.06 12.83
CA PHE A 6 22.20 -57.65 12.58
C PHE A 6 21.77 -56.46 13.46
N GLY A 7 22.31 -56.35 14.68
CA GLY A 7 22.02 -55.23 15.58
C GLY A 7 22.65 -53.90 15.12
N VAL A 8 23.85 -53.95 14.54
CA VAL A 8 24.53 -52.75 14.03
C VAL A 8 23.85 -52.21 12.76
N PHE A 9 23.30 -53.09 11.91
CA PHE A 9 22.57 -52.67 10.70
C PHE A 9 21.22 -51.99 11.03
N LEU A 10 20.53 -52.44 12.09
CA LEU A 10 19.27 -51.83 12.55
C LEU A 10 19.50 -50.45 13.22
N ALA A 11 20.62 -50.27 13.92
CA ALA A 11 20.98 -49.00 14.53
C ALA A 11 21.34 -47.92 13.49
N ILE A 12 21.96 -48.30 12.37
CA ILE A 12 22.31 -47.38 11.29
C ILE A 12 21.07 -46.95 10.48
N PHE A 13 20.05 -47.82 10.36
CA PHE A 13 18.80 -47.48 9.67
C PHE A 13 17.94 -46.46 10.43
N LEU A 14 18.05 -46.39 11.76
CA LEU A 14 17.30 -45.44 12.60
C LEU A 14 17.87 -44.01 12.59
N PHE A 15 19.09 -43.80 12.10
CA PHE A 15 19.70 -42.47 11.97
C PHE A 15 19.40 -41.77 10.64
N ILE A 16 18.83 -42.46 9.64
CA ILE A 16 18.62 -41.91 8.28
C ILE A 16 17.20 -41.32 8.09
N SER A 17 16.28 -41.54 9.04
CA SER A 17 14.89 -41.09 8.96
C SER A 17 14.56 -39.80 9.74
N SER A 18 15.56 -39.04 10.20
CA SER A 18 15.34 -37.68 10.70
C SER A 18 15.17 -36.71 9.53
N SER A 19 14.03 -36.78 8.84
CA SER A 19 13.59 -35.68 7.99
C SER A 19 13.48 -34.42 8.85
N THR A 20 14.30 -33.41 8.57
CA THR A 20 14.10 -32.07 9.12
C THR A 20 12.73 -31.59 8.68
N THR A 21 11.74 -31.70 9.57
CA THR A 21 10.46 -31.04 9.35
C THR A 21 10.75 -29.55 9.46
N TYR A 22 10.84 -28.88 8.32
CA TYR A 22 10.74 -27.42 8.29
C TYR A 22 9.35 -27.11 8.84
N ALA A 23 9.30 -26.60 10.07
CA ALA A 23 8.09 -25.97 10.56
C ALA A 23 7.77 -24.86 9.57
N ALA A 24 6.66 -25.01 8.84
CA ALA A 24 6.19 -23.99 7.94
C ALA A 24 6.07 -22.68 8.74
N GLU A 25 6.90 -21.70 8.41
CA GLU A 25 6.80 -20.39 9.04
C GLU A 25 5.40 -19.85 8.76
N ASN A 26 4.72 -19.36 9.79
CA ASN A 26 3.43 -18.72 9.67
C ASN A 26 3.57 -17.43 8.84
N GLN A 27 3.59 -17.57 7.52
CA GLN A 27 3.76 -16.49 6.58
C GLN A 27 2.43 -15.76 6.42
N ILE A 28 2.47 -14.43 6.51
CA ILE A 28 1.31 -13.59 6.20
C ILE A 28 1.40 -13.21 4.73
N LYS A 29 0.30 -13.39 4.01
CA LYS A 29 0.15 -12.92 2.64
C LYS A 29 -0.97 -11.90 2.56
N VAL A 30 -0.77 -10.81 1.85
CA VAL A 30 -1.81 -9.81 1.56
C VAL A 30 -1.95 -9.73 0.05
N ASP A 31 -3.16 -9.98 -0.47
CA ASP A 31 -3.43 -10.09 -1.92
C ASP A 31 -2.42 -11.00 -2.66
N GLY A 32 -1.98 -12.08 -2.01
CA GLY A 32 -0.99 -13.03 -2.54
C GLY A 32 0.48 -12.63 -2.38
N VAL A 33 0.77 -11.39 -1.99
CA VAL A 33 2.14 -10.92 -1.71
C VAL A 33 2.55 -11.34 -0.31
N ALA A 34 3.68 -12.05 -0.20
CA ALA A 34 4.26 -12.40 1.09
C ALA A 34 4.77 -11.15 1.80
N ILE A 35 4.27 -10.92 3.02
CA ILE A 35 4.68 -9.77 3.81
C ILE A 35 5.94 -10.12 4.59
N GLU A 36 7.04 -9.48 4.20
CA GLU A 36 8.27 -9.51 4.99
C GLU A 36 8.11 -8.60 6.22
N SER A 37 8.48 -9.13 7.37
CA SER A 37 8.42 -8.42 8.64
C SER A 37 9.68 -8.73 9.42
N ASP A 38 10.31 -7.68 9.95
CA ASP A 38 11.46 -7.80 10.84
C ASP A 38 11.12 -8.53 12.15
N VAL A 39 9.83 -8.59 12.48
CA VAL A 39 9.32 -9.38 13.61
C VAL A 39 8.25 -10.36 13.15
N LYS A 40 8.45 -11.64 13.48
CA LYS A 40 7.55 -12.72 13.11
C LYS A 40 6.19 -12.60 13.81
N PRO A 41 5.09 -13.01 13.15
CA PRO A 41 3.81 -13.22 13.81
C PRO A 41 3.93 -14.22 14.96
N GLU A 42 3.14 -14.05 16.02
CA GLU A 42 3.11 -14.99 17.14
C GLU A 42 1.70 -15.38 17.55
N ILE A 43 1.54 -16.55 18.15
CA ILE A 43 0.25 -16.99 18.67
C ILE A 43 0.17 -16.64 20.15
N LYS A 44 -0.81 -15.84 20.53
CA LYS A 44 -1.12 -15.50 21.93
C LYS A 44 -2.60 -15.72 22.18
N ASN A 45 -2.95 -16.47 23.23
CA ASN A 45 -4.34 -16.79 23.57
C ASN A 45 -5.17 -17.30 22.37
N LYS A 46 -4.60 -18.21 21.57
CA LYS A 46 -5.24 -18.76 20.35
C LYS A 46 -5.59 -17.70 19.30
N ARG A 47 -4.85 -16.59 19.26
CA ARG A 47 -4.94 -15.55 18.23
C ARG A 47 -3.57 -15.27 17.62
N THR A 48 -3.55 -15.07 16.31
CA THR A 48 -2.36 -14.60 15.59
C THR A 48 -2.19 -13.10 15.85
N MET A 49 -1.10 -12.76 16.51
CA MET A 49 -0.67 -11.42 16.81
C MET A 49 0.37 -10.98 15.79
N VAL A 50 0.20 -9.79 15.23
CA VAL A 50 1.04 -9.26 14.15
C VAL A 50 1.51 -7.85 14.44
N PRO A 51 2.67 -7.43 13.93
CA PRO A 51 3.12 -6.04 14.04
C PRO A 51 2.12 -5.11 13.35
N LEU A 52 1.54 -4.20 14.13
CA LEU A 52 0.44 -3.32 13.72
C LEU A 52 0.78 -2.52 12.47
N ARG A 53 1.98 -1.93 12.43
CA ARG A 53 2.40 -1.08 11.31
C ARG A 53 2.49 -1.87 10.02
N VAL A 54 3.19 -3.02 10.07
CA VAL A 54 3.37 -3.92 8.94
C VAL A 54 2.03 -4.27 8.33
N ILE A 55 1.08 -4.78 9.13
CA ILE A 55 -0.21 -5.17 8.57
C ILE A 55 -1.04 -3.96 8.09
N SER A 56 -1.04 -2.85 8.82
CA SER A 56 -1.93 -1.71 8.49
C SER A 56 -1.49 -0.98 7.24
N GLU A 57 -0.18 -0.76 7.08
CA GLU A 57 0.39 -0.13 5.87
C GLU A 57 0.16 -1.00 4.64
N ASN A 58 0.31 -2.32 4.76
CA ASN A 58 -0.03 -3.28 3.70
C ASN A 58 -1.50 -3.27 3.29
N LEU A 59 -2.38 -2.85 4.20
CA LEU A 59 -3.81 -2.65 3.94
C LEU A 59 -4.14 -1.21 3.51
N GLY A 60 -3.13 -0.40 3.19
CA GLY A 60 -3.26 0.97 2.69
C GLY A 60 -3.69 1.99 3.75
N ALA A 61 -3.44 1.71 5.03
CA ALA A 61 -3.70 2.62 6.14
C ALA A 61 -2.41 3.30 6.64
N SER A 62 -2.50 4.56 7.04
CA SER A 62 -1.42 5.24 7.76
C SER A 62 -1.47 4.92 9.25
N VAL A 63 -0.31 4.99 9.91
CA VAL A 63 -0.13 4.63 11.32
C VAL A 63 0.59 5.77 12.04
N GLU A 64 -0.13 6.48 12.89
CA GLU A 64 0.36 7.63 13.63
C GLU A 64 0.35 7.38 15.14
N TRP A 65 1.33 7.97 15.84
CA TRP A 65 1.40 7.93 17.29
C TRP A 65 0.68 9.14 17.89
N SER A 66 -0.02 8.93 19.00
CA SER A 66 -0.64 9.99 19.80
C SER A 66 -0.31 9.79 21.28
N ASN A 67 -0.54 10.81 22.10
CA ASN A 67 -0.34 10.72 23.55
C ASN A 67 -1.20 9.65 24.24
N SER A 68 -2.32 9.27 23.63
CA SER A 68 -3.31 8.32 24.17
C SER A 68 -3.26 6.91 23.54
N GLY A 69 -2.40 6.69 22.54
CA GLY A 69 -2.34 5.42 21.81
C GLY A 69 -1.88 5.55 20.35
N VAL A 70 -2.24 4.58 19.53
CA VAL A 70 -1.95 4.57 18.08
C VAL A 70 -3.20 4.87 17.29
N ILE A 71 -3.07 5.77 16.32
CA ILE A 71 -4.12 6.14 15.38
C ILE A 71 -3.84 5.43 14.06
N LEU A 72 -4.82 4.68 13.57
CA LEU A 72 -4.82 4.14 12.22
C LEU A 72 -5.82 4.95 11.40
N ALA A 73 -5.40 5.42 10.22
CA ALA A 73 -6.28 6.16 9.34
C ALA A 73 -6.26 5.58 7.93
N LYS A 74 -7.44 5.38 7.34
CA LYS A 74 -7.61 4.97 5.95
C LYS A 74 -8.89 5.58 5.41
N SER A 75 -8.79 6.47 4.41
CA SER A 75 -9.94 7.18 3.87
C SER A 75 -10.75 7.88 5.00
N ASP A 76 -12.02 7.52 5.18
CA ASP A 76 -12.95 8.02 6.20
C ASP A 76 -12.92 7.19 7.51
N MET A 77 -12.08 6.16 7.57
CA MET A 77 -11.91 5.32 8.73
C MET A 77 -10.78 5.82 9.63
N LYS A 78 -11.09 5.98 10.92
CA LYS A 78 -10.15 6.27 11.99
C LYS A 78 -10.32 5.24 13.11
N VAL A 79 -9.21 4.62 13.52
CA VAL A 79 -9.17 3.66 14.61
C VAL A 79 -8.17 4.15 15.65
N ILE A 80 -8.60 4.24 16.91
CA ILE A 80 -7.75 4.64 18.03
C ILE A 80 -7.54 3.41 18.91
N LEU A 81 -6.31 2.92 18.90
CA LEU A 81 -5.90 1.73 19.62
C LEU A 81 -5.09 2.10 20.85
N THR A 82 -5.57 1.66 22.01
CA THR A 82 -4.89 1.87 23.30
C THR A 82 -4.15 0.61 23.73
N LEU A 83 -2.87 0.76 24.08
CA LEU A 83 -2.05 -0.36 24.56
C LEU A 83 -2.60 -0.94 25.85
N ASN A 84 -2.52 -2.26 26.00
CA ASN A 84 -2.98 -3.01 27.17
C ASN A 84 -4.49 -2.86 27.49
N SER A 85 -5.28 -2.28 26.59
CA SER A 85 -6.74 -2.18 26.67
C SER A 85 -7.39 -3.24 25.77
N SER A 86 -8.46 -3.87 26.24
CA SER A 86 -9.33 -4.71 25.39
C SER A 86 -10.40 -3.90 24.68
N THR A 87 -10.42 -2.58 24.88
CA THR A 87 -11.36 -1.66 24.21
C THR A 87 -10.58 -0.78 23.25
N THR A 88 -11.09 -0.65 22.03
CA THR A 88 -10.59 0.23 20.97
C THR A 88 -11.73 1.09 20.45
N GLU A 89 -11.44 2.15 19.70
CA GLU A 89 -12.43 3.01 19.09
C GLU A 89 -12.30 2.99 17.57
N LYS A 90 -13.41 2.78 16.84
CA LYS A 90 -13.50 2.92 15.39
C LYS A 90 -14.56 3.95 15.07
N ASN A 91 -14.19 5.05 14.43
CA ASN A 91 -15.07 6.15 14.05
C ASN A 91 -15.97 6.62 15.22
N GLY A 92 -15.40 6.83 16.41
CA GLY A 92 -16.16 7.23 17.60
C GLY A 92 -16.87 6.10 18.36
N LYS A 93 -16.95 4.89 17.80
CA LYS A 93 -17.65 3.75 18.42
C LYS A 93 -16.66 2.80 19.08
N LYS A 94 -16.93 2.44 20.34
CA LYS A 94 -16.14 1.45 21.08
C LYS A 94 -16.34 0.04 20.51
N MET A 95 -15.25 -0.70 20.39
CA MET A 95 -15.22 -2.11 19.98
C MET A 95 -14.32 -2.90 20.93
N LEU A 96 -14.61 -4.19 21.08
CA LEU A 96 -13.83 -5.10 21.93
C LEU A 96 -12.80 -5.87 21.11
N LEU A 97 -11.65 -6.11 21.73
CA LEU A 97 -10.55 -6.90 21.19
C LEU A 97 -10.48 -8.24 21.93
N ASP A 98 -10.41 -9.33 21.17
CA ASP A 98 -10.22 -10.69 21.69
C ASP A 98 -8.95 -10.83 22.54
N VAL A 99 -7.89 -10.12 22.15
CA VAL A 99 -6.61 -10.08 22.86
C VAL A 99 -6.13 -8.64 22.90
N LYS A 100 -5.72 -8.20 24.09
CA LYS A 100 -5.19 -6.85 24.33
C LYS A 100 -3.94 -6.61 23.47
N PRO A 101 -3.84 -5.46 22.78
CA PRO A 101 -2.62 -5.07 22.12
C PRO A 101 -1.49 -4.91 23.13
N TYR A 102 -0.27 -5.26 22.74
CA TYR A 102 0.91 -5.12 23.60
C TYR A 102 2.11 -4.66 22.79
N MET A 103 3.09 -4.11 23.49
CA MET A 103 4.37 -3.75 22.90
C MET A 103 5.39 -4.86 23.14
N LYS A 104 6.15 -5.23 22.10
CA LYS A 104 7.26 -6.17 22.15
C LYS A 104 8.31 -5.74 21.14
N ASN A 105 9.57 -5.67 21.55
CA ASN A 105 10.70 -5.26 20.70
C ASN A 105 10.45 -3.93 19.95
N ASN A 106 9.88 -2.94 20.64
CA ASN A 106 9.52 -1.64 20.05
C ASN A 106 8.54 -1.73 18.85
N ARG A 107 7.71 -2.78 18.83
CA ARG A 107 6.61 -3.00 17.88
C ARG A 107 5.34 -3.25 18.67
N ILE A 108 4.22 -2.74 18.16
CA ILE A 108 2.90 -3.03 18.72
C ILE A 108 2.35 -4.26 18.03
N PHE A 109 1.89 -5.21 18.82
CA PHE A 109 1.25 -6.42 18.38
C PHE A 109 -0.26 -6.32 18.59
N VAL A 110 -1.00 -6.68 17.56
CA VAL A 110 -2.46 -6.63 17.52
C VAL A 110 -3.03 -7.91 16.93
N PRO A 111 -4.27 -8.30 17.26
CA PRO A 111 -4.90 -9.46 16.64
C PRO A 111 -5.08 -9.20 15.15
N LEU A 112 -4.54 -10.07 14.29
CA LEU A 112 -4.61 -9.92 12.84
C LEU A 112 -6.05 -9.79 12.33
N ARG A 113 -6.95 -10.63 12.84
CA ARG A 113 -8.37 -10.62 12.50
C ARG A 113 -9.02 -9.28 12.77
N PHE A 114 -8.73 -8.68 13.94
CA PHE A 114 -9.26 -7.37 14.29
C PHE A 114 -8.87 -6.32 13.24
N ILE A 115 -7.61 -6.30 12.81
CA ILE A 115 -7.14 -5.34 11.81
C ILE A 115 -7.80 -5.60 10.46
N ALA A 116 -7.81 -6.85 10.00
CA ALA A 116 -8.40 -7.20 8.72
C ALA A 116 -9.90 -6.88 8.66
N GLU A 117 -10.69 -7.30 9.65
CA GLU A 117 -12.13 -7.00 9.74
C GLU A 117 -12.38 -5.49 9.86
N THR A 118 -11.54 -4.79 10.62
CA THR A 118 -11.60 -3.33 10.74
C THR A 118 -11.53 -2.68 9.36
N PHE A 119 -10.64 -3.17 8.49
CA PHE A 119 -10.45 -2.69 7.12
C PHE A 119 -11.29 -3.40 6.06
N GLY A 120 -12.29 -4.22 6.44
CA GLY A 120 -13.17 -4.93 5.50
C GLY A 120 -12.48 -6.05 4.71
N CYS A 121 -11.36 -6.55 5.21
CA CYS A 121 -10.57 -7.61 4.56
C CYS A 121 -10.95 -8.98 5.12
N HIS A 122 -10.82 -10.01 4.29
CA HIS A 122 -11.11 -11.39 4.68
C HIS A 122 -9.83 -12.10 5.09
N VAL A 123 -9.84 -12.77 6.25
CA VAL A 123 -8.69 -13.55 6.72
C VAL A 123 -8.95 -15.03 6.51
N ASN A 124 -8.10 -15.68 5.73
CA ASN A 124 -8.11 -17.11 5.52
C ASN A 124 -6.90 -17.75 6.22
N TYR A 125 -7.15 -18.84 6.95
CA TYR A 125 -6.14 -19.65 7.60
C TYR A 125 -6.06 -20.98 6.86
N ASN A 126 -5.02 -21.17 6.03
CA ASN A 126 -4.85 -22.40 5.26
C ASN A 126 -3.37 -22.80 5.22
N ASN A 127 -3.07 -24.09 5.43
CA ASN A 127 -1.73 -24.69 5.25
C ASN A 127 -0.58 -23.85 5.82
N PHE A 128 -0.67 -23.48 7.10
CA PHE A 128 0.34 -22.67 7.81
C PHE A 128 0.56 -21.25 7.25
N ALA A 129 -0.24 -20.80 6.29
CA ALA A 129 -0.25 -19.41 5.84
C ALA A 129 -1.50 -18.70 6.36
N VAL A 130 -1.33 -17.42 6.70
CA VAL A 130 -2.47 -16.53 6.93
C VAL A 130 -2.58 -15.58 5.76
N THR A 131 -3.66 -15.69 5.00
CA THR A 131 -3.91 -14.84 3.85
C THR A 131 -4.93 -13.78 4.21
N VAL A 132 -4.67 -12.54 3.82
CA VAL A 132 -5.58 -11.41 3.94
C VAL A 132 -5.93 -10.94 2.54
N ASP A 133 -7.19 -11.14 2.16
CA ASP A 133 -7.70 -10.72 0.87
C ASP A 133 -8.41 -9.38 1.05
N THR A 134 -7.94 -8.37 0.32
CA THR A 134 -8.51 -7.03 0.38
C THR A 134 -9.51 -6.81 -0.76
N GLU A 135 -10.56 -6.02 -0.50
CA GLU A 135 -11.58 -5.75 -1.50
C GLU A 135 -11.00 -5.02 -2.72
N PRO A 136 -11.25 -5.53 -3.95
CA PRO A 136 -10.81 -4.84 -5.14
C PRO A 136 -11.57 -3.53 -5.37
N LEU A 137 -10.94 -2.63 -6.11
CA LEU A 137 -11.58 -1.43 -6.65
C LEU A 137 -12.34 -1.80 -7.92
N PHE A 138 -13.57 -1.28 -8.06
CA PHE A 138 -14.35 -1.34 -9.29
C PHE A 138 -14.57 0.08 -9.82
N ILE A 139 -14.36 0.27 -11.12
CA ILE A 139 -14.64 1.51 -11.84
C ILE A 139 -15.63 1.15 -12.94
N ASP A 140 -16.81 1.75 -12.91
CA ASP A 140 -17.91 1.48 -13.86
C ASP A 140 -18.24 -0.03 -13.99
N GLY A 141 -18.18 -0.75 -12.86
CA GLY A 141 -18.46 -2.19 -12.80
C GLY A 141 -17.29 -3.09 -13.23
N VAL A 142 -16.17 -2.53 -13.69
CA VAL A 142 -14.97 -3.29 -14.09
C VAL A 142 -13.95 -3.29 -12.96
N GLN A 143 -13.41 -4.49 -12.65
CA GLN A 143 -12.40 -4.64 -11.61
C GLN A 143 -11.06 -4.04 -12.06
N VAL A 144 -10.49 -3.17 -11.23
CA VAL A 144 -9.11 -2.72 -11.36
C VAL A 144 -8.18 -3.83 -10.89
N LYS A 145 -7.25 -4.23 -11.76
CA LYS A 145 -6.23 -5.24 -11.45
C LYS A 145 -4.93 -4.62 -10.95
N ALA A 146 -4.54 -3.47 -11.49
CA ALA A 146 -3.28 -2.83 -11.15
C ALA A 146 -3.34 -1.31 -11.38
N LEU A 147 -2.48 -0.58 -10.67
CA LEU A 147 -2.14 0.80 -10.98
C LEU A 147 -0.79 0.82 -11.70
N GLN A 148 -0.73 1.38 -12.91
CA GLN A 148 0.52 1.72 -13.57
C GLN A 148 0.86 3.18 -13.27
N HIS A 149 2.05 3.42 -12.74
CA HIS A 149 2.57 4.73 -12.42
C HIS A 149 3.80 5.00 -13.28
N GLU A 150 3.79 6.12 -13.99
CA GLU A 150 4.89 6.57 -14.85
C GLU A 150 5.35 7.96 -14.41
N TYR A 151 6.66 8.15 -14.34
CA TYR A 151 7.26 9.45 -14.07
C TYR A 151 8.58 9.60 -14.85
N HIS A 152 8.91 10.83 -15.20
CA HIS A 152 10.09 11.17 -15.98
C HIS A 152 11.09 11.94 -15.12
N MET A 153 12.37 11.68 -15.38
CA MET A 153 13.52 12.40 -14.86
C MET A 153 14.23 13.09 -16.04
N THR A 154 15.23 13.92 -15.77
CA THR A 154 15.96 14.66 -16.82
C THR A 154 16.50 13.74 -17.92
N MET A 155 16.91 12.52 -17.59
CA MET A 155 17.53 11.57 -18.51
C MET A 155 16.81 10.21 -18.54
N GLY A 156 15.50 10.23 -18.75
CA GLY A 156 14.69 9.01 -18.96
C GLY A 156 13.48 8.95 -18.05
N GLY A 157 12.75 7.84 -18.11
CA GLY A 157 11.56 7.62 -17.31
C GLY A 157 11.50 6.23 -16.70
N VAL A 158 10.65 6.12 -15.69
CA VAL A 158 10.35 4.86 -15.00
C VAL A 158 8.86 4.58 -15.15
N VAL A 159 8.55 3.36 -15.58
CA VAL A 159 7.20 2.80 -15.56
C VAL A 159 7.18 1.68 -14.55
N GLN A 160 6.27 1.77 -13.58
CA GLN A 160 6.12 0.81 -12.51
C GLN A 160 4.65 0.43 -12.31
N LYS A 161 4.41 -0.76 -11.78
CA LYS A 161 3.07 -1.32 -11.58
C LYS A 161 2.87 -1.72 -10.13
N ILE A 162 1.73 -1.35 -9.55
CA ILE A 162 1.32 -1.67 -8.19
C ILE A 162 0.16 -2.68 -8.25
N ASN A 163 0.36 -3.84 -7.62
CA ASN A 163 -0.57 -4.99 -7.69
C ASN A 163 -1.34 -5.24 -6.39
N GLY A 164 -1.53 -4.21 -5.55
CA GLY A 164 -2.29 -4.32 -4.29
C GLY A 164 -3.65 -3.61 -4.37
N ASN A 165 -4.72 -4.34 -4.10
CA ASN A 165 -6.10 -3.81 -4.21
C ASN A 165 -6.30 -2.63 -3.25
N ALA A 166 -5.79 -2.73 -2.02
CA ALA A 166 -5.87 -1.68 -1.03
C ALA A 166 -5.17 -0.38 -1.46
N TYR A 167 -3.95 -0.46 -2.04
CA TYR A 167 -3.23 0.71 -2.54
C TYR A 167 -3.95 1.33 -3.73
N ASN A 168 -4.38 0.52 -4.70
CA ASN A 168 -5.11 1.00 -5.87
C ASN A 168 -6.39 1.75 -5.45
N LYS A 169 -7.19 1.16 -4.54
CA LYS A 169 -8.41 1.78 -4.01
C LYS A 169 -8.12 3.09 -3.27
N THR A 170 -7.10 3.12 -2.40
CA THR A 170 -6.77 4.34 -1.63
C THR A 170 -6.26 5.45 -2.54
N ILE A 171 -5.36 5.16 -3.50
CA ILE A 171 -4.82 6.17 -4.44
C ILE A 171 -5.94 6.73 -5.32
N TYR A 172 -6.80 5.87 -5.89
CA TYR A 172 -7.96 6.31 -6.66
C TYR A 172 -8.87 7.25 -5.84
N ASN A 173 -9.16 6.87 -4.58
CA ASN A 173 -9.98 7.70 -3.70
C ASN A 173 -9.34 9.05 -3.39
N ILE A 174 -8.00 9.13 -3.30
CA ILE A 174 -7.33 10.42 -3.10
C ILE A 174 -7.58 11.32 -4.32
N PHE A 175 -7.43 10.81 -5.55
CA PHE A 175 -7.76 11.60 -6.74
C PHE A 175 -9.21 12.07 -6.72
N VAL A 176 -10.17 11.16 -6.58
CA VAL A 176 -11.59 11.51 -6.68
C VAL A 176 -12.06 12.46 -5.57
N LYS A 177 -11.59 12.26 -4.32
CA LYS A 177 -12.01 13.09 -3.18
C LYS A 177 -11.32 14.45 -3.12
N ASN A 178 -10.16 14.59 -3.76
CA ASN A 178 -9.38 15.83 -3.75
C ASN A 178 -9.39 16.55 -5.11
N LYS A 179 -10.28 16.16 -6.04
CA LYS A 179 -10.62 16.97 -7.20
C LYS A 179 -11.22 18.29 -6.71
N GLY A 180 -10.49 19.37 -6.93
CA GLY A 180 -10.96 20.73 -6.66
C GLY A 180 -11.88 21.24 -7.75
N GLU A 181 -11.94 22.57 -7.87
CA GLU A 181 -12.72 23.23 -8.91
C GLU A 181 -12.21 22.85 -10.31
N LYS A 182 -13.14 22.72 -11.26
CA LYS A 182 -12.82 22.50 -12.67
C LYS A 182 -12.18 23.77 -13.23
N VAL A 183 -11.10 23.61 -13.98
CA VAL A 183 -10.37 24.72 -14.64
C VAL A 183 -10.22 24.42 -16.13
N GLU A 184 -9.84 25.45 -16.89
CA GLU A 184 -9.42 25.28 -18.27
C GLU A 184 -8.06 24.59 -18.35
N ALA A 185 -7.79 23.92 -19.48
CA ALA A 185 -6.49 23.33 -19.74
C ALA A 185 -5.39 24.42 -19.75
N PRO A 186 -4.21 24.18 -19.16
CA PRO A 186 -3.08 25.11 -19.29
C PRO A 186 -2.66 25.29 -20.75
N ALA A 187 -2.13 26.48 -21.07
CA ALA A 187 -1.66 26.77 -22.43
C ALA A 187 -0.41 25.97 -22.83
N ASP A 188 0.48 25.69 -21.87
CA ASP A 188 1.66 24.83 -22.06
C ASP A 188 1.76 23.81 -20.90
N TYR A 189 1.80 22.53 -21.26
CA TYR A 189 1.98 21.44 -20.30
C TYR A 189 2.67 20.25 -20.95
N SER A 190 3.74 19.74 -20.35
CA SER A 190 4.47 18.61 -20.93
C SER A 190 5.35 17.87 -19.92
N TRP A 191 5.91 16.74 -20.34
CA TRP A 191 7.01 16.05 -19.62
C TRP A 191 8.34 16.83 -19.67
N ARG A 192 8.42 17.93 -20.41
CA ARG A 192 9.61 18.76 -20.51
C ARG A 192 9.49 19.96 -19.58
N PHE A 193 10.61 20.33 -18.99
CA PHE A 193 10.69 21.51 -18.15
C PHE A 193 10.86 22.75 -19.04
N THR A 194 9.74 23.37 -19.42
CA THR A 194 9.68 24.61 -20.23
C THR A 194 9.80 25.84 -19.33
N ILE A 195 10.92 26.57 -19.40
CA ILE A 195 11.21 27.69 -18.48
C ILE A 195 10.96 29.09 -19.08
N ASP A 196 10.70 29.16 -20.37
CA ASP A 196 10.58 30.39 -21.16
C ASP A 196 9.13 30.81 -21.40
N THR A 197 8.16 29.97 -21.01
CA THR A 197 6.73 30.23 -21.19
C THR A 197 6.06 30.45 -19.83
N LEU A 198 5.45 31.62 -19.63
CA LEU A 198 4.73 31.96 -18.39
C LEU A 198 3.53 31.02 -18.22
N GLY A 199 3.32 30.51 -17.00
CA GLY A 199 2.18 29.63 -16.72
C GLY A 199 2.33 28.20 -17.25
N SER A 200 3.55 27.77 -17.61
CA SER A 200 3.82 26.40 -18.07
C SER A 200 3.77 25.39 -16.93
N TYR A 201 3.30 24.19 -17.24
CA TYR A 201 3.19 23.10 -16.27
C TYR A 201 4.08 21.91 -16.64
N TYR A 202 4.78 21.40 -15.63
CA TYR A 202 5.54 20.15 -15.73
C TYR A 202 4.64 18.98 -15.34
N LYS A 203 4.54 17.97 -16.20
CA LYS A 203 3.88 16.70 -15.88
C LYS A 203 4.76 15.92 -14.91
N ASN A 204 4.33 15.83 -13.65
CA ASN A 204 5.06 15.12 -12.61
C ASN A 204 4.99 13.61 -12.81
N ALA A 205 3.78 13.12 -13.08
CA ALA A 205 3.49 11.70 -13.12
C ALA A 205 2.16 11.41 -13.83
N GLN A 206 2.01 10.16 -14.25
CA GLN A 206 0.80 9.59 -14.82
C GLN A 206 0.40 8.35 -14.02
N TYR A 207 -0.89 8.22 -13.74
CA TYR A 207 -1.49 7.18 -12.90
C TYR A 207 -2.64 6.52 -13.66
N ASP A 208 -2.40 5.31 -14.16
CA ASP A 208 -3.33 4.58 -15.01
C ASP A 208 -3.86 3.33 -14.29
N PHE A 209 -5.18 3.29 -14.07
CA PHE A 209 -5.85 2.18 -13.41
C PHE A 209 -6.29 1.16 -14.45
N LEU A 210 -5.67 -0.02 -14.41
CA LEU A 210 -5.78 -1.02 -15.47
C LEU A 210 -6.75 -2.14 -15.09
N ASP A 211 -7.51 -2.64 -16.06
CA ASP A 211 -8.31 -3.86 -15.94
C ASP A 211 -7.45 -5.14 -15.97
N GLN A 212 -8.09 -6.31 -15.92
CA GLN A 212 -7.41 -7.62 -15.99
C GLN A 212 -6.65 -7.87 -17.31
N LYS A 213 -7.04 -7.20 -18.41
CA LYS A 213 -6.41 -7.31 -19.73
C LYS A 213 -5.31 -6.25 -19.93
N GLY A 214 -5.16 -5.32 -18.99
CA GLY A 214 -4.21 -4.21 -19.08
C GLY A 214 -4.76 -2.98 -19.81
N ASN A 215 -6.07 -2.89 -20.04
CA ASN A 215 -6.69 -1.70 -20.60
C ASN A 215 -6.86 -0.62 -19.53
N SER A 216 -6.62 0.63 -19.90
CA SER A 216 -6.88 1.79 -19.05
C SER A 216 -8.38 1.94 -18.79
N LEU A 217 -8.78 1.95 -17.51
CA LEU A 217 -10.14 2.26 -17.05
C LEU A 217 -10.28 3.73 -16.71
N VAL A 218 -9.30 4.28 -15.99
CA VAL A 218 -9.18 5.71 -15.74
C VAL A 218 -7.72 6.11 -15.66
N ARG A 219 -7.38 7.30 -16.17
CA ARG A 219 -6.03 7.86 -16.07
C ARG A 219 -6.05 9.28 -15.52
N PHE A 220 -5.22 9.51 -14.50
CA PHE A 220 -4.94 10.83 -13.97
C PHE A 220 -3.49 11.23 -14.26
N ASP A 221 -3.31 12.43 -14.78
CA ASP A 221 -2.00 13.04 -14.98
C ASP A 221 -1.87 14.20 -13.97
N VAL A 222 -0.77 14.23 -13.20
CA VAL A 222 -0.50 15.28 -12.19
C VAL A 222 0.51 16.27 -12.76
N TYR A 223 0.22 17.55 -12.61
CA TYR A 223 1.02 18.65 -13.12
C TYR A 223 1.35 19.67 -12.03
N SER A 224 2.55 20.24 -12.09
CA SER A 224 2.99 21.33 -11.21
C SER A 224 3.40 22.54 -12.02
N LEU A 225 3.06 23.73 -11.53
CA LEU A 225 3.46 25.00 -12.12
C LEU A 225 4.99 25.13 -12.11
N ILE A 226 5.57 25.51 -13.25
CA ILE A 226 6.99 25.80 -13.38
C ILE A 226 7.26 27.21 -12.83
N ARG A 227 8.06 27.29 -11.76
CA ARG A 227 8.36 28.54 -11.04
C ARG A 227 9.63 29.22 -11.55
N SER A 228 9.71 29.45 -12.87
CA SER A 228 10.84 30.12 -13.51
C SER A 228 10.68 31.65 -13.63
N PHE A 229 9.51 32.18 -13.25
CA PHE A 229 9.17 33.61 -13.28
C PHE A 229 8.94 34.15 -11.86
N PRO A 230 9.03 35.48 -11.65
CA PRO A 230 8.68 36.12 -10.37
C PRO A 230 7.28 35.75 -9.88
N SER A 231 7.11 35.62 -8.56
CA SER A 231 5.86 35.19 -7.92
C SER A 231 4.65 36.04 -8.28
N GLU A 232 4.85 37.33 -8.52
CA GLU A 232 3.78 38.28 -8.84
C GLU A 232 3.14 37.97 -10.20
N LEU A 233 3.93 37.48 -11.16
CA LEU A 233 3.44 37.07 -12.47
C LEU A 233 2.79 35.68 -12.45
N LEU A 234 3.11 34.88 -11.44
CA LEU A 234 2.60 33.52 -11.30
C LEU A 234 1.37 33.44 -10.39
N ALA A 235 0.97 34.54 -9.74
CA ALA A 235 -0.06 34.56 -8.70
C ALA A 235 -1.45 34.08 -9.17
N GLU A 236 -1.74 34.18 -10.47
CA GLU A 236 -3.00 33.72 -11.07
C GLU A 236 -3.00 32.23 -11.46
N TYR A 237 -1.84 31.57 -11.47
CA TYR A 237 -1.70 30.19 -11.91
C TYR A 237 -1.78 29.23 -10.71
N PRO A 238 -2.67 28.22 -10.76
CA PRO A 238 -2.69 27.16 -9.77
C PRO A 238 -1.35 26.46 -9.60
N GLU A 239 -0.99 26.08 -8.38
CA GLU A 239 0.30 25.44 -8.16
C GLU A 239 0.33 23.99 -8.67
N ILE A 240 -0.78 23.27 -8.53
CA ILE A 240 -0.92 21.87 -8.91
C ILE A 240 -2.28 21.65 -9.56
N LEU A 241 -2.24 20.93 -10.68
CA LEU A 241 -3.41 20.53 -11.43
C LEU A 241 -3.42 19.01 -11.63
N ILE A 242 -4.62 18.47 -11.82
CA ILE A 242 -4.80 17.12 -12.36
C ILE A 242 -5.62 17.17 -13.64
N HIS A 243 -5.23 16.35 -14.61
CA HIS A 243 -6.01 16.06 -15.81
C HIS A 243 -6.60 14.66 -15.69
N ASP A 244 -7.94 14.57 -15.65
CA ASP A 244 -8.68 13.32 -15.81
C ASP A 244 -8.79 13.04 -17.31
N VAL A 245 -7.84 12.27 -17.82
CA VAL A 245 -7.67 12.04 -19.25
C VAL A 245 -8.86 11.28 -19.83
N SER A 246 -9.49 10.44 -19.02
CA SER A 246 -10.63 9.63 -19.44
C SER A 246 -11.87 10.47 -19.74
N LYS A 247 -11.93 11.70 -19.21
CA LYS A 247 -12.99 12.67 -19.45
C LYS A 247 -12.52 13.91 -20.21
N ASP A 248 -11.22 14.05 -20.39
CA ASP A 248 -10.55 15.26 -20.88
C ASP A 248 -10.90 16.51 -20.06
N GLU A 249 -10.82 16.41 -18.73
CA GLU A 249 -11.16 17.50 -17.81
C GLU A 249 -10.04 17.83 -16.84
N TRP A 250 -9.88 19.12 -16.54
CA TRP A 250 -8.83 19.65 -15.65
C TRP A 250 -9.41 20.15 -14.34
N TYR A 251 -8.68 19.93 -13.26
CA TYR A 251 -9.10 20.32 -11.91
C TYR A 251 -7.94 20.85 -11.09
N LEU A 252 -8.24 21.79 -10.19
CA LEU A 252 -7.34 22.14 -9.10
C LEU A 252 -7.03 20.90 -8.25
N PHE A 253 -5.80 20.82 -7.75
CA PHE A 253 -5.38 19.72 -6.89
C PHE A 253 -4.51 20.17 -5.72
N SER A 254 -4.42 19.32 -4.70
CA SER A 254 -3.71 19.62 -3.46
C SER A 254 -2.31 19.01 -3.43
N ASP A 255 -1.32 19.81 -3.03
CA ASP A 255 0.04 19.33 -2.74
C ASP A 255 0.04 18.24 -1.66
N THR A 256 -0.82 18.39 -0.65
CA THR A 256 -0.96 17.38 0.41
C THR A 256 -1.47 16.07 -0.16
N ALA A 257 -2.45 16.11 -1.08
CA ALA A 257 -2.97 14.91 -1.74
C ALA A 257 -1.91 14.24 -2.62
N SER A 258 -1.15 15.02 -3.40
CA SER A 258 -0.03 14.53 -4.20
C SER A 258 1.04 13.83 -3.35
N ARG A 259 1.46 14.46 -2.24
CA ARG A 259 2.40 13.85 -1.29
C ARG A 259 1.87 12.57 -0.65
N SER A 260 0.58 12.52 -0.30
CA SER A 260 -0.04 11.28 0.22
C SER A 260 -0.01 10.13 -0.79
N ILE A 261 -0.20 10.42 -2.08
CA ILE A 261 -0.08 9.40 -3.15
C ILE A 261 1.35 8.87 -3.22
N ASN A 262 2.35 9.75 -3.23
CA ASN A 262 3.75 9.35 -3.27
C ASN A 262 4.14 8.50 -2.05
N GLN A 263 3.69 8.86 -0.86
CA GLN A 263 3.90 8.07 0.36
C GLN A 263 3.29 6.66 0.26
N LEU A 264 2.10 6.52 -0.34
CA LEU A 264 1.47 5.22 -0.55
C LEU A 264 2.25 4.36 -1.56
N ILE A 265 2.80 4.97 -2.61
CA ILE A 265 3.62 4.29 -3.61
C ILE A 265 4.93 3.80 -3.00
N ASP A 266 5.61 4.64 -2.22
CA ASP A 266 6.82 4.25 -1.49
C ASP A 266 6.55 3.11 -0.52
N THR A 267 5.39 3.14 0.14
CA THR A 267 4.95 2.10 1.07
C THR A 267 4.66 0.80 0.33
N ALA A 268 3.97 0.86 -0.82
CA ALA A 268 3.73 -0.29 -1.68
C ALA A 268 5.04 -0.91 -2.17
N ALA A 269 6.03 -0.09 -2.53
CA ALA A 269 7.35 -0.55 -2.94
C ALA A 269 8.09 -1.28 -1.81
N LYS A 270 8.17 -0.68 -0.63
CA LYS A 270 8.80 -1.30 0.56
C LYS A 270 8.15 -2.63 0.94
N ASN A 271 6.86 -2.75 0.67
CA ASN A 271 6.05 -3.92 1.00
C ASN A 271 5.97 -4.96 -0.13
N GLY A 272 6.69 -4.79 -1.24
CA GLY A 272 6.76 -5.77 -2.33
C GLY A 272 5.55 -5.78 -3.28
N PHE A 273 4.70 -4.74 -3.23
CA PHE A 273 3.54 -4.61 -4.14
C PHE A 273 3.88 -3.92 -5.45
N LEU A 274 5.08 -3.35 -5.55
CA LEU A 274 5.54 -2.60 -6.72
C LEU A 274 6.50 -3.44 -7.56
N THR A 275 6.30 -3.40 -8.87
CA THR A 275 7.22 -3.99 -9.85
C THR A 275 7.61 -2.93 -10.88
N ILE A 276 8.91 -2.77 -11.13
CA ILE A 276 9.41 -1.91 -12.21
C ILE A 276 9.18 -2.64 -13.54
N ILE A 277 8.46 -1.99 -14.45
CA ILE A 277 8.16 -2.50 -15.80
C ILE A 277 9.22 -2.04 -16.79
N SER A 278 9.63 -0.77 -16.68
CA SER A 278 10.69 -0.18 -17.50
C SER A 278 11.43 0.87 -16.69
N ASN A 279 12.75 0.92 -16.84
CA ASN A 279 13.58 1.99 -16.32
C ASN A 279 14.59 2.38 -17.40
N THR A 280 14.46 3.60 -17.89
CA THR A 280 15.32 4.17 -18.94
C THR A 280 16.19 5.31 -18.40
N VAL A 281 16.21 5.50 -17.08
CA VAL A 281 17.03 6.52 -16.43
C VAL A 281 18.50 6.16 -16.58
N VAL A 282 19.29 7.10 -17.10
CA VAL A 282 20.73 6.98 -17.35
C VAL A 282 21.51 7.82 -16.34
#